data_AF-A0A959B988-F1
#
_entry.id   AF-A0A959B988-F1
#
_cell.length_a   1.000
_cell.length_b   1.000
_cell.length_c   1.000
_cell.angle_alpha   90.00
_cell.angle_beta   90.00
_cell.angle_gamma   90.00
#
_symmetry.space_group_name_H-M   'P 1'
#
loop_
_entity.id
_entity.type
_entity.pdbx_description
1 polymer ?
#
loop_
_entity_poly.entity_id
_entity_poly.type
_entity_poly.pdbx_seq_one_letter_code
_entity_poly.pdbx_strand_id
1 'polypeptide(L)'
;MKRLTILMAGLAISVSSCTTLNVSDLQNLEKVSFEPLQLRPEVEPNNLRIDLVRQTEEFPENDTTVETINTPYHPLGFYLGNGIFYDLNKNLTLRVDYLLNAPSDSFDILQINRPEKNKRVVEYSFAADTLWVKYRPNRRPAYQYHQVDSPGRVSFVRNRRMLYAIDETDSSMVFYRGKRRWRDAIFRAGEDSFYYKTRWGKRYFEKSGDELTLGRDFQVSLADDGKAIFIKRGKKGRRLLYTIERDQDRMFIYDRRNRGKMIVFEENGILAYRNSDQLAKYELK
;
A
#
# COMPACT_ATOMS: atom_id res chain seq x y z
N MET A 1 -42.05 -52.84 -9.70
CA MET A 1 -42.23 -51.56 -8.98
C MET A 1 -41.10 -51.38 -7.98
N LYS A 2 -40.12 -50.52 -8.26
CA LYS A 2 -39.24 -49.84 -7.28
C LYS A 2 -38.65 -48.64 -8.03
N ARG A 3 -39.10 -47.43 -7.70
CA ARG A 3 -38.68 -46.17 -8.33
C ARG A 3 -37.29 -45.81 -7.78
N LEU A 4 -36.34 -45.60 -8.68
CA LEU A 4 -35.00 -45.11 -8.37
C LEU A 4 -35.04 -43.57 -8.44
N THR A 5 -35.20 -42.93 -7.29
CA THR A 5 -35.15 -41.47 -7.16
C THR A 5 -33.68 -41.07 -7.06
N ILE A 6 -33.06 -40.67 -8.18
CA ILE A 6 -31.72 -40.07 -8.16
C ILE A 6 -31.88 -38.64 -7.66
N LEU A 7 -31.42 -38.42 -6.43
CA LEU A 7 -31.35 -37.13 -5.76
C LEU A 7 -30.36 -36.24 -6.53
N MET A 8 -30.86 -35.21 -7.22
CA MET A 8 -30.02 -34.11 -7.71
C MET A 8 -29.44 -33.38 -6.49
N ALA A 9 -28.17 -33.63 -6.20
CA ALA A 9 -27.40 -32.80 -5.29
C ALA A 9 -27.18 -31.44 -5.98
N GLY A 10 -28.02 -30.47 -5.62
CA GLY A 10 -27.93 -29.10 -6.07
C GLY A 10 -26.57 -28.52 -5.70
N LEU A 11 -25.81 -28.16 -6.73
CA LEU A 11 -24.60 -27.38 -6.65
C LEU A 11 -24.97 -25.99 -6.09
N ALA A 12 -24.88 -25.81 -4.77
CA ALA A 12 -24.95 -24.51 -4.14
C ALA A 12 -23.69 -23.73 -4.51
N ILE A 13 -23.74 -23.10 -5.69
CA ILE A 13 -22.76 -22.09 -6.10
C ILE A 13 -22.91 -20.95 -5.09
N SER A 14 -22.01 -20.91 -4.12
CA SER A 14 -21.81 -19.77 -3.24
C SER A 14 -21.37 -18.59 -4.08
N VAL A 15 -22.36 -17.86 -4.61
CA VAL A 15 -22.18 -16.51 -5.15
C VAL A 15 -21.65 -15.65 -4.01
N SER A 16 -20.32 -15.62 -3.92
CA SER A 16 -19.58 -14.68 -3.10
C SER A 16 -19.88 -13.33 -3.71
N SER A 17 -20.87 -12.63 -3.16
CA SER A 17 -21.35 -11.33 -3.63
C SER A 17 -20.18 -10.36 -3.69
N CYS A 18 -19.56 -10.26 -4.86
CA CYS A 18 -18.60 -9.23 -5.22
C CYS A 18 -19.39 -7.93 -5.39
N THR A 19 -19.81 -7.34 -4.27
CA THR A 19 -20.56 -6.08 -4.24
C THR A 19 -19.73 -4.95 -4.82
N THR A 20 -20.38 -4.15 -5.68
CA THR A 20 -19.86 -2.96 -6.36
C THR A 20 -20.10 -1.71 -5.52
N LEU A 21 -19.25 -0.69 -5.67
CA LEU A 21 -19.46 0.63 -5.09
C LEU A 21 -20.76 1.23 -5.63
N ASN A 22 -21.36 2.14 -4.85
CA ASN A 22 -22.57 2.82 -5.26
C ASN A 22 -22.27 3.74 -6.45
N VAL A 23 -22.87 3.42 -7.60
CA VAL A 23 -22.59 4.11 -8.88
C VAL A 23 -23.06 5.57 -8.84
N SER A 24 -24.13 5.89 -8.08
CA SER A 24 -24.58 7.28 -7.93
C SER A 24 -23.52 8.15 -7.29
N ASP A 25 -22.78 7.61 -6.31
CA ASP A 25 -21.76 8.36 -5.58
C ASP A 25 -20.56 8.67 -6.48
N LEU A 26 -20.21 7.74 -7.39
CA LEU A 26 -19.18 7.96 -8.41
C LEU A 26 -19.62 8.97 -9.47
N GLN A 27 -20.87 8.91 -9.92
CA GLN A 27 -21.39 9.80 -10.99
C GLN A 27 -21.56 11.24 -10.52
N ASN A 28 -21.93 11.43 -9.25
CA ASN A 28 -22.14 12.74 -8.66
C ASN A 28 -20.89 13.32 -7.99
N LEU A 29 -19.70 12.73 -8.25
CA LEU A 29 -18.46 13.17 -7.64
C LEU A 29 -18.01 14.51 -8.25
N GLU A 30 -17.89 15.55 -7.42
CA GLU A 30 -17.25 16.79 -7.81
C GLU A 30 -15.73 16.60 -7.81
N LYS A 31 -15.20 16.11 -8.93
CA LYS A 31 -13.81 15.66 -9.01
C LYS A 31 -12.81 16.80 -8.82
N VAL A 32 -11.91 16.64 -7.86
CA VAL A 32 -10.78 17.54 -7.60
C VAL A 32 -9.51 16.99 -8.25
N SER A 33 -8.69 17.88 -8.82
CA SER A 33 -7.42 17.50 -9.43
C SER A 33 -6.43 16.93 -8.41
N PHE A 34 -5.65 15.96 -8.85
CA PHE A 34 -4.50 15.43 -8.14
C PHE A 34 -3.27 16.32 -8.35
N GLU A 35 -2.34 16.25 -7.41
CA GLU A 35 -1.00 16.81 -7.60
C GLU A 35 -0.27 16.04 -8.71
N PRO A 36 0.69 16.68 -9.42
CA PRO A 36 1.55 15.98 -10.37
C PRO A 36 2.18 14.73 -9.76
N LEU A 37 2.20 13.65 -10.54
CA LEU A 37 2.88 12.42 -10.12
C LEU A 37 4.38 12.69 -9.97
N GLN A 38 5.00 12.01 -9.01
CA GLN A 38 6.43 12.12 -8.73
C GLN A 38 7.07 10.74 -8.84
N LEU A 39 8.37 10.66 -9.10
CA LEU A 39 9.09 9.40 -8.99
C LEU A 39 10.28 9.63 -8.07
N ARG A 40 10.03 9.56 -6.77
CA ARG A 40 11.04 9.87 -5.76
C ARG A 40 11.36 8.63 -4.93
N PRO A 41 12.61 8.14 -4.91
CA PRO A 41 13.02 7.12 -3.94
C PRO A 41 12.71 7.60 -2.53
N GLU A 42 12.05 6.77 -1.73
CA GLU A 42 11.64 7.16 -0.38
C GLU A 42 11.52 5.93 0.54
N VAL A 43 11.57 6.19 1.84
CA VAL A 43 11.49 5.18 2.90
C VAL A 43 10.17 5.34 3.66
N GLU A 44 9.41 4.26 3.79
CA GLU A 44 8.21 4.18 4.62
C GLU A 44 8.40 3.04 5.64
N PRO A 45 8.87 3.35 6.86
CA PRO A 45 9.24 2.34 7.86
C PRO A 45 8.10 1.90 8.78
N ASN A 46 6.99 2.63 8.81
CA ASN A 46 5.93 2.48 9.82
C ASN A 46 4.93 1.37 9.47
N ASN A 47 4.92 0.90 8.22
CA ASN A 47 3.92 -0.05 7.69
C ASN A 47 2.47 0.46 7.83
N LEU A 48 2.30 1.78 7.91
CA LEU A 48 1.01 2.44 7.97
C LEU A 48 0.47 2.63 6.54
N ARG A 49 -0.06 1.54 5.99
CA ARG A 49 -0.41 1.43 4.56
C ARG A 49 -1.81 0.85 4.32
N ILE A 50 -2.50 1.37 3.31
CA ILE A 50 -3.71 0.79 2.74
C ILE A 50 -3.36 0.16 1.40
N ASP A 51 -3.57 -1.15 1.25
CA ASP A 51 -3.24 -1.86 0.01
C ASP A 51 -4.08 -1.39 -1.19
N LEU A 52 -3.43 -0.99 -2.28
CA LEU A 52 -4.05 -0.88 -3.60
C LEU A 52 -3.85 -2.19 -4.37
N VAL A 53 -2.61 -2.68 -4.39
CA VAL A 53 -2.22 -3.98 -4.94
C VAL A 53 -1.19 -4.62 -4.02
N ARG A 54 -1.58 -5.69 -3.32
CA ARG A 54 -0.69 -6.52 -2.49
C ARG A 54 -0.20 -7.71 -3.30
N GLN A 55 1.11 -7.96 -3.33
CA GLN A 55 1.64 -9.20 -3.91
C GLN A 55 1.42 -10.37 -2.96
N THR A 56 1.24 -11.55 -3.53
CA THR A 56 1.10 -12.81 -2.80
C THR A 56 2.08 -13.84 -3.33
N GLU A 57 2.51 -14.72 -2.44
CA GLU A 57 3.33 -15.89 -2.74
C GLU A 57 2.52 -17.13 -2.37
N GLU A 58 2.60 -18.16 -3.22
CA GLU A 58 1.96 -19.44 -3.02
C GLU A 58 3.00 -20.44 -2.49
N PHE A 59 2.68 -21.07 -1.36
CA PHE A 59 3.52 -22.07 -0.73
C PHE A 59 2.76 -23.41 -0.66
N PRO A 60 3.36 -24.52 -1.09
CA PRO A 60 2.77 -25.83 -0.86
C PRO A 60 2.81 -26.13 0.64
N GLU A 61 1.64 -26.29 1.25
CA GLU A 61 1.52 -26.70 2.66
C GLU A 61 1.57 -28.23 2.78
N ASN A 62 1.06 -28.95 1.76
CA ASN A 62 1.13 -30.40 1.59
C ASN A 62 0.89 -30.76 0.10
N ASP A 63 0.85 -32.05 -0.25
CA ASP A 63 0.70 -32.53 -1.64
C ASP A 63 -0.58 -32.07 -2.37
N THR A 64 -1.56 -31.49 -1.65
CA THR A 64 -2.86 -31.08 -2.23
C THR A 64 -3.28 -29.65 -1.90
N THR A 65 -2.61 -28.97 -0.97
CA THR A 65 -3.01 -27.66 -0.43
C THR A 65 -1.94 -26.62 -0.69
N VAL A 66 -2.33 -25.51 -1.29
CA VAL A 66 -1.48 -24.33 -1.52
C VAL A 66 -1.96 -23.21 -0.61
N GLU A 67 -1.07 -22.74 0.25
CA GLU A 67 -1.30 -21.56 1.07
C GLU A 67 -0.88 -20.31 0.28
N THR A 68 -1.76 -19.31 0.21
CA THR A 68 -1.44 -18.00 -0.39
C THR A 68 -1.14 -16.99 0.71
N ILE A 69 0.10 -16.50 0.76
CA ILE A 69 0.58 -15.57 1.79
C ILE A 69 0.89 -14.21 1.17
N ASN A 70 0.50 -13.13 1.84
CA ASN A 70 0.82 -11.76 1.43
C ASN A 70 2.33 -11.47 1.55
N THR A 71 3.01 -11.13 0.46
CA THR A 71 4.43 -10.73 0.45
C THR A 71 4.65 -9.53 1.36
N PRO A 72 5.54 -9.56 2.37
CA PRO A 72 5.75 -8.45 3.31
C PRO A 72 6.00 -7.10 2.63
N TYR A 73 5.71 -6.00 3.34
CA TYR A 73 6.10 -4.68 2.86
C TYR A 73 7.63 -4.53 2.87
N HIS A 74 8.14 -3.84 1.86
CA HIS A 74 9.51 -3.36 1.86
C HIS A 74 9.55 -1.90 2.34
N PRO A 75 10.48 -1.49 3.22
CA PRO A 75 10.54 -0.11 3.71
C PRO A 75 11.03 0.86 2.62
N LEU A 76 11.97 0.43 1.77
CA LEU A 76 12.45 1.20 0.62
C LEU A 76 11.52 1.02 -0.59
N GLY A 77 11.25 2.11 -1.31
CA GLY A 77 10.40 2.14 -2.49
C GLY A 77 10.44 3.48 -3.22
N PHE A 78 9.36 3.79 -3.92
CA PHE A 78 9.13 5.06 -4.61
C PHE A 78 7.84 5.71 -4.12
N TYR A 79 7.93 6.96 -3.71
CA TYR A 79 6.77 7.84 -3.58
C TYR A 79 6.34 8.32 -4.96
N LEU A 80 5.05 8.15 -5.26
CA LEU A 80 4.48 8.41 -6.57
C LEU A 80 3.69 9.71 -6.65
N GLY A 81 3.56 10.45 -5.53
CA GLY A 81 2.61 11.55 -5.38
C GLY A 81 1.28 11.10 -4.75
N ASN A 82 0.52 12.05 -4.19
CA ASN A 82 -0.84 11.83 -3.67
C ASN A 82 -0.95 10.66 -2.68
N GLY A 83 0.08 10.45 -1.85
CA GLY A 83 0.13 9.36 -0.87
C GLY A 83 0.38 7.97 -1.45
N ILE A 84 0.54 7.81 -2.76
CA ILE A 84 0.79 6.51 -3.39
C ILE A 84 2.26 6.12 -3.21
N PHE A 85 2.49 4.90 -2.71
CA PHE A 85 3.82 4.34 -2.49
C PHE A 85 3.96 2.96 -3.15
N TYR A 86 5.04 2.77 -3.91
CA TYR A 86 5.39 1.52 -4.56
C TYR A 86 6.69 0.96 -3.98
N ASP A 87 6.61 -0.16 -3.25
CA ASP A 87 7.77 -0.72 -2.56
C ASP A 87 8.59 -1.69 -3.44
N LEU A 88 9.81 -2.02 -2.99
CA LEU A 88 10.68 -2.96 -3.74
C LEU A 88 10.15 -4.40 -3.79
N ASN A 89 9.17 -4.75 -2.96
CA ASN A 89 8.41 -6.01 -3.04
C ASN A 89 7.20 -5.91 -3.98
N LYS A 90 7.10 -4.81 -4.73
CA LYS A 90 6.07 -4.54 -5.75
C LYS A 90 4.66 -4.38 -5.19
N ASN A 91 4.54 -4.04 -3.91
CA ASN A 91 3.27 -3.65 -3.33
C ASN A 91 2.99 -2.19 -3.70
N LEU A 92 1.77 -1.92 -4.15
CA LEU A 92 1.28 -0.58 -4.39
C LEU A 92 0.29 -0.24 -3.28
N THR A 93 0.51 0.87 -2.59
CA THR A 93 -0.22 1.22 -1.37
C THR A 93 -0.51 2.71 -1.30
N LEU A 94 -1.45 3.09 -0.45
CA LEU A 94 -1.59 4.45 0.06
C LEU A 94 -0.97 4.56 1.45
N ARG A 95 -0.24 5.63 1.68
CA ARG A 95 0.37 6.01 2.96
C ARG A 95 -0.67 6.63 3.87
N VAL A 96 -0.96 5.99 5.01
CA VAL A 96 -1.97 6.47 5.96
C VAL A 96 -1.54 7.77 6.61
N ASP A 97 -0.25 7.91 6.93
CA ASP A 97 0.34 9.13 7.47
C ASP A 97 0.15 10.32 6.52
N TYR A 98 0.36 10.12 5.21
CA TYR A 98 0.07 11.14 4.21
C TYR A 98 -1.44 11.50 4.16
N LEU A 99 -2.32 10.49 4.13
CA LEU A 99 -3.76 10.72 4.05
C LEU A 99 -4.34 11.44 5.29
N LEU A 100 -3.71 11.28 6.46
CA LEU A 100 -4.07 11.96 7.69
C LEU A 100 -3.38 13.31 7.87
N ASN A 101 -2.49 13.71 6.95
CA ASN A 101 -1.55 14.82 7.16
C ASN A 101 -0.80 14.72 8.49
N ALA A 102 -0.45 13.50 8.90
CA ALA A 102 0.26 13.27 10.15
C ALA A 102 1.68 13.87 10.08
N PRO A 103 2.15 14.57 11.13
CA PRO A 103 3.51 15.10 11.14
C PRO A 103 4.54 13.97 11.01
N SER A 104 5.58 14.20 10.23
CA SER A 104 6.60 13.17 9.95
C SER A 104 7.54 12.89 11.13
N ASP A 105 7.66 13.84 12.06
CA ASP A 105 8.55 13.79 13.23
C ASP A 105 7.86 13.25 14.49
N SER A 106 6.53 13.39 14.58
CA SER A 106 5.74 12.85 15.67
C SER A 106 4.27 12.61 15.30
N PHE A 107 3.74 11.45 15.66
CA PHE A 107 2.32 11.16 15.49
C PHE A 107 1.83 10.08 16.47
N ASP A 108 0.54 10.14 16.77
CA ASP A 108 -0.20 9.07 17.43
C ASP A 108 -1.41 8.67 16.57
N ILE A 109 -1.32 7.52 15.90
CA ILE A 109 -2.35 7.03 14.98
C ILE A 109 -3.05 5.81 15.57
N LEU A 110 -4.37 5.90 15.71
CA LEU A 110 -5.24 4.79 16.08
C LEU A 110 -5.78 4.09 14.84
N GLN A 111 -5.46 2.81 14.65
CA GLN A 111 -6.08 1.96 13.65
C GLN A 111 -7.11 1.03 14.29
N ILE A 112 -8.35 1.11 13.83
CA ILE A 112 -9.44 0.21 14.22
C ILE A 112 -9.79 -0.66 13.03
N ASN A 113 -9.53 -1.97 13.12
CA ASN A 113 -9.85 -2.89 12.03
C ASN A 113 -11.29 -3.39 12.16
N ARG A 114 -12.10 -3.27 11.12
CA ARG A 114 -13.53 -3.66 11.13
C ARG A 114 -14.27 -3.14 12.37
N PRO A 115 -14.39 -1.81 12.54
CA PRO A 115 -14.94 -1.18 13.74
C PRO A 115 -16.34 -1.68 14.11
N GLU A 116 -17.22 -1.92 13.14
CA GLU A 116 -18.56 -2.48 13.37
C GLU A 116 -18.54 -3.88 14.00
N LYS A 117 -17.44 -4.63 13.83
CA LYS A 117 -17.26 -5.99 14.35
C LYS A 117 -16.42 -6.00 15.63
N ASN A 118 -16.16 -4.83 16.22
CA ASN A 118 -15.37 -4.60 17.43
C ASN A 118 -14.01 -5.34 17.42
N LYS A 119 -13.31 -5.32 16.27
CA LYS A 119 -12.04 -6.04 16.11
C LYS A 119 -10.84 -5.11 16.37
N ARG A 120 -9.81 -5.71 16.97
CA ARG A 120 -8.43 -5.24 17.19
C ARG A 120 -8.18 -3.77 16.87
N VAL A 121 -8.05 -2.98 17.94
CA VAL A 121 -7.53 -1.62 17.89
C VAL A 121 -6.01 -1.66 18.08
N VAL A 122 -5.29 -1.02 17.18
CA VAL A 122 -3.83 -0.88 17.17
C VAL A 122 -3.50 0.59 17.24
N GLU A 123 -2.59 0.98 18.12
CA GLU A 123 -2.16 2.35 18.34
C GLU A 123 -0.68 2.44 17.98
N TYR A 124 -0.35 3.32 17.05
CA TYR A 124 0.99 3.58 16.54
C TYR A 124 1.45 4.93 17.07
N SER A 125 2.53 4.95 17.84
CA SER A 125 3.07 6.15 18.44
C SER A 125 4.49 6.34 17.97
N PHE A 126 4.74 7.40 17.20
CA PHE A 126 6.06 7.81 16.77
C PHE A 126 6.43 9.12 17.45
N ALA A 127 7.52 9.12 18.22
CA ALA A 127 8.04 10.31 18.86
C ALA A 127 9.53 10.10 19.20
N ALA A 128 10.33 11.16 19.13
CA ALA A 128 11.77 11.11 19.39
C ALA A 128 12.42 9.93 18.66
N ASP A 129 12.18 9.86 17.35
CA ASP A 129 12.72 8.85 16.44
C ASP A 129 12.32 7.40 16.77
N THR A 130 11.31 7.20 17.62
CA THR A 130 10.97 5.88 18.16
C THR A 130 9.55 5.50 17.82
N LEU A 131 9.38 4.31 17.20
CA LEU A 131 8.05 3.74 16.94
C LEU A 131 7.66 2.72 18.01
N TRP A 132 6.53 2.97 18.65
CA TRP A 132 5.83 2.06 19.54
C TRP A 132 4.51 1.61 18.92
N VAL A 133 4.15 0.34 19.15
CA VAL A 133 2.86 -0.21 18.71
C VAL A 133 2.16 -0.87 19.89
N LYS A 134 0.94 -0.44 20.19
CA LYS A 134 0.11 -0.99 21.27
C LYS A 134 -1.13 -1.65 20.71
N TYR A 135 -1.38 -2.89 21.13
CA TYR A 135 -2.59 -3.63 20.76
C TYR A 135 -3.58 -3.61 21.92
N ARG A 136 -4.73 -2.94 21.76
CA ARG A 136 -5.77 -2.84 22.80
C ARG A 136 -6.61 -4.12 22.90
N PRO A 137 -7.27 -4.38 24.04
CA PRO A 137 -7.33 -3.52 25.23
C PRO A 137 -6.10 -3.59 26.14
N ASN A 138 -5.43 -4.75 26.26
CA ASN A 138 -4.54 -5.02 27.41
C ASN A 138 -3.09 -5.38 27.06
N ARG A 139 -2.59 -5.10 25.85
CA ARG A 139 -1.16 -5.29 25.58
C ARG A 139 -0.36 -4.04 25.95
N ARG A 140 0.79 -4.26 26.61
CA ARG A 140 1.79 -3.20 26.81
C ARG A 140 2.27 -2.70 25.45
N PRO A 141 2.60 -1.40 25.32
CA PRO A 141 3.25 -0.87 24.12
C PRO A 141 4.49 -1.71 23.79
N ALA A 142 4.56 -2.17 22.55
CA ALA A 142 5.67 -2.94 22.03
C ALA A 142 6.56 -2.02 21.20
N TYR A 143 7.78 -1.82 21.67
CA TYR A 143 8.84 -1.14 20.94
C TYR A 143 9.14 -1.86 19.61
N GLN A 144 8.99 -1.13 18.51
CA GLN A 144 9.26 -1.64 17.16
C GLN A 144 10.70 -1.33 16.75
N TYR A 145 11.07 -0.04 16.77
CA TYR A 145 12.41 0.41 16.45
C TYR A 145 12.68 1.82 17.00
N HIS A 146 13.96 2.20 17.00
CA HIS A 146 14.46 3.56 17.14
C HIS A 146 15.29 3.90 15.89
N GLN A 147 15.02 5.05 15.30
CA GLN A 147 15.74 5.61 14.17
C GLN A 147 16.99 6.34 14.70
N VAL A 148 18.11 6.11 14.04
CA VAL A 148 19.41 6.73 14.35
C VAL A 148 19.92 7.34 13.06
N ASP A 149 19.91 8.67 13.02
CA ASP A 149 20.37 9.43 11.88
C ASP A 149 21.87 9.68 11.93
N SER A 150 22.49 9.61 10.77
CA SER A 150 23.89 9.92 10.53
C SER A 150 24.00 10.57 9.14
N PRO A 151 25.03 11.37 8.85
CA PRO A 151 25.18 11.98 7.54
C PRO A 151 25.13 10.93 6.41
N GLY A 152 24.12 11.02 5.54
CA GLY A 152 23.89 10.08 4.43
C GLY A 152 23.45 8.67 4.84
N ARG A 153 23.06 8.43 6.10
CA ARG A 153 22.60 7.12 6.58
C ARG A 153 21.53 7.25 7.65
N VAL A 154 20.44 6.51 7.49
CA VAL A 154 19.41 6.33 8.52
C VAL A 154 19.38 4.86 8.95
N SER A 155 19.53 4.60 10.25
CA SER A 155 19.52 3.23 10.79
C SER A 155 18.31 2.98 11.67
N PHE A 156 17.68 1.82 11.51
CA PHE A 156 16.54 1.39 12.32
C PHE A 156 17.00 0.28 13.26
N VAL A 157 17.03 0.56 14.56
CA VAL A 157 17.57 -0.33 15.59
C VAL A 157 16.45 -0.87 16.46
N ARG A 158 16.55 -2.13 16.89
CA ARG A 158 15.66 -2.71 17.91
C ARG A 158 16.47 -3.49 18.95
N ASN A 159 16.29 -3.20 20.24
CA ASN A 159 16.98 -3.89 21.34
C ASN A 159 18.50 -3.90 21.15
N ARG A 160 19.07 -2.74 20.77
CA ARG A 160 20.50 -2.54 20.44
C ARG A 160 21.00 -3.34 19.22
N ARG A 161 20.11 -3.95 18.43
CA ARG A 161 20.45 -4.65 17.19
C ARG A 161 19.91 -3.88 16.00
N MET A 162 20.75 -3.59 15.01
CA MET A 162 20.30 -2.99 13.74
C MET A 162 19.32 -3.95 13.05
N LEU A 163 18.08 -3.49 12.82
CA LEU A 163 17.12 -4.18 11.96
C LEU A 163 17.54 -4.02 10.51
N TYR A 164 17.65 -2.76 10.09
CA TYR A 164 18.12 -2.37 8.76
C TYR A 164 18.66 -0.94 8.78
N ALA A 165 19.34 -0.55 7.71
CA ALA A 165 19.78 0.82 7.47
C ALA A 165 19.55 1.20 6.01
N ILE A 166 19.42 2.49 5.75
CA ILE A 166 19.31 3.10 4.44
C ILE A 166 20.50 4.05 4.29
N ASP A 167 21.37 3.82 3.30
CA ASP A 167 22.39 4.78 2.92
C ASP A 167 21.88 5.56 1.71
N GLU A 168 21.88 6.87 1.81
CA GLU A 168 21.50 7.78 0.74
C GLU A 168 22.73 8.53 0.23
N THR A 169 22.89 8.50 -1.09
CA THR A 169 23.88 9.28 -1.83
C THR A 169 23.19 9.96 -3.00
N ASP A 170 23.85 10.92 -3.64
CA ASP A 170 23.29 11.63 -4.80
C ASP A 170 22.83 10.70 -5.93
N SER A 171 23.43 9.50 -6.02
CA SER A 171 23.20 8.53 -7.09
C SER A 171 22.44 7.28 -6.66
N SER A 172 22.19 7.07 -5.36
CA SER A 172 21.55 5.83 -4.91
C SER A 172 20.96 5.89 -3.52
N MET A 173 19.94 5.06 -3.28
CA MET A 173 19.41 4.75 -1.96
C MET A 173 19.53 3.24 -1.73
N VAL A 174 20.33 2.84 -0.74
CA VAL A 174 20.77 1.46 -0.52
C VAL A 174 20.24 0.94 0.81
N PHE A 175 19.44 -0.11 0.77
CA PHE A 175 18.93 -0.84 1.93
C PHE A 175 19.88 -1.96 2.36
N TYR A 176 20.14 -2.04 3.67
CA TYR A 176 20.94 -3.07 4.32
C TYR A 176 20.15 -3.76 5.41
N ARG A 177 20.18 -5.09 5.49
CA ARG A 177 19.58 -5.86 6.59
C ARG A 177 20.61 -6.77 7.27
N GLY A 178 20.94 -6.49 8.53
CA GLY A 178 21.90 -7.27 9.32
C GLY A 178 23.34 -7.24 8.75
N LYS A 179 24.12 -8.32 8.98
CA LYS A 179 25.53 -8.46 8.53
C LYS A 179 25.70 -9.01 7.11
N ARG A 180 24.62 -9.38 6.41
CA ARG A 180 24.70 -10.03 5.09
C ARG A 180 24.67 -9.00 3.96
N ARG A 181 25.38 -9.31 2.86
CA ARG A 181 25.51 -8.50 1.62
C ARG A 181 24.20 -8.30 0.82
N TRP A 182 23.03 -8.60 1.37
CA TRP A 182 21.77 -8.38 0.65
C TRP A 182 21.54 -6.87 0.60
N ARG A 183 21.82 -6.30 -0.56
CA ARG A 183 21.72 -4.88 -0.85
C ARG A 183 20.60 -4.71 -1.86
N ASP A 184 19.44 -4.34 -1.38
CA ASP A 184 18.40 -3.82 -2.25
C ASP A 184 18.70 -2.34 -2.44
N ALA A 185 18.82 -1.89 -3.69
CA ALA A 185 19.26 -0.54 -3.97
C ALA A 185 18.54 0.04 -5.18
N ILE A 186 18.10 1.28 -5.01
CA ILE A 186 17.59 2.12 -6.09
C ILE A 186 18.74 3.01 -6.53
N PHE A 187 19.03 3.01 -7.83
CA PHE A 187 20.10 3.81 -8.43
C PHE A 187 19.50 4.82 -9.39
N ARG A 188 20.02 6.04 -9.41
CA ARG A 188 19.68 7.06 -10.38
C ARG A 188 20.23 6.66 -11.76
N ALA A 189 19.39 6.71 -12.78
CA ALA A 189 19.76 6.53 -14.20
C ALA A 189 19.69 7.85 -14.98
N GLY A 190 18.85 8.78 -14.53
CA GLY A 190 18.68 10.12 -15.08
C GLY A 190 17.92 11.00 -14.08
N GLU A 191 17.48 12.18 -14.49
CA GLU A 191 16.69 13.09 -13.64
C GLU A 191 15.37 12.45 -13.20
N ASP A 192 14.62 11.90 -14.16
CA ASP A 192 13.31 11.27 -13.99
C ASP A 192 13.36 9.74 -14.14
N SER A 193 14.55 9.14 -13.99
CA SER A 193 14.77 7.71 -14.23
C SER A 193 15.64 7.06 -13.16
N PHE A 194 15.19 5.89 -12.70
CA PHE A 194 15.87 5.08 -11.70
C PHE A 194 15.93 3.63 -12.14
N TYR A 195 16.80 2.84 -11.52
CA TYR A 195 16.78 1.40 -11.69
C TYR A 195 17.07 0.65 -10.40
N TYR A 196 16.50 -0.55 -10.33
CA TYR A 196 16.77 -1.56 -9.29
C TYR A 196 17.52 -2.73 -9.93
N LYS A 197 18.64 -3.15 -9.33
CA LYS A 197 19.42 -4.28 -9.82
C LYS A 197 18.84 -5.59 -9.29
N THR A 198 18.31 -6.41 -10.19
CA THR A 198 17.88 -7.78 -9.89
C THR A 198 18.97 -8.78 -10.28
N ARG A 199 18.83 -10.05 -9.86
CA ARG A 199 19.61 -11.18 -10.40
C ARG A 199 19.57 -11.25 -11.94
N TRP A 200 18.46 -10.85 -12.55
CA TRP A 200 18.18 -11.03 -13.98
C TRP A 200 18.45 -9.77 -14.81
N GLY A 201 19.13 -8.76 -14.23
CA GLY A 201 19.41 -7.49 -14.88
C GLY A 201 18.79 -6.30 -14.17
N LYS A 202 18.76 -5.15 -14.85
CA LYS A 202 18.21 -3.91 -14.32
C LYS A 202 16.71 -3.81 -14.59
N ARG A 203 15.95 -3.34 -13.61
CA ARG A 203 14.56 -2.92 -13.78
C ARG A 203 14.52 -1.41 -13.69
N TYR A 204 14.05 -0.76 -14.74
CA TYR A 204 13.97 0.69 -14.85
C TYR A 204 12.62 1.21 -14.35
N PHE A 205 12.64 2.41 -13.77
CA PHE A 205 11.49 3.16 -13.32
C PHE A 205 11.63 4.54 -13.93
N GLU A 206 10.61 5.03 -14.61
CA GLU A 206 10.71 6.24 -15.43
C GLU A 206 9.46 7.09 -15.27
N LYS A 207 9.65 8.40 -15.14
CA LYS A 207 8.59 9.40 -15.28
C LYS A 207 8.69 10.04 -16.66
N SER A 208 7.56 10.15 -17.34
CA SER A 208 7.43 10.82 -18.64
C SER A 208 6.13 11.64 -18.64
N GLY A 209 6.25 12.95 -18.47
CA GLY A 209 5.10 13.83 -18.25
C GLY A 209 4.29 13.38 -17.03
N ASP A 210 3.03 13.04 -17.30
CA ASP A 210 2.02 12.58 -16.35
C ASP A 210 1.96 11.06 -16.18
N GLU A 211 2.93 10.33 -16.71
CA GLU A 211 3.02 8.87 -16.63
C GLU A 211 4.27 8.41 -15.86
N LEU A 212 4.07 7.46 -14.96
CA LEU A 212 5.12 6.68 -14.29
C LEU A 212 5.09 5.24 -14.80
N THR A 213 6.22 4.77 -15.31
CA THR A 213 6.45 3.36 -15.61
C THR A 213 7.21 2.70 -14.47
N LEU A 214 6.59 1.72 -13.79
CA LEU A 214 7.17 1.03 -12.64
C LEU A 214 7.70 -0.34 -13.05
N GLY A 215 8.83 -0.35 -13.75
CA GLY A 215 9.41 -1.56 -14.30
C GLY A 215 8.53 -2.20 -15.37
N ARG A 216 8.24 -3.48 -15.17
CA ARG A 216 7.40 -4.28 -16.08
C ARG A 216 6.00 -4.50 -15.53
N ASP A 217 5.77 -4.09 -14.28
CA ASP A 217 4.60 -4.51 -13.52
C ASP A 217 3.48 -3.51 -13.72
N PHE A 218 3.74 -2.24 -13.45
CA PHE A 218 2.71 -1.22 -13.40
C PHE A 218 3.03 0.01 -14.24
N GLN A 219 1.96 0.70 -14.63
CA GLN A 219 1.97 2.10 -15.04
C GLN A 219 0.99 2.85 -14.15
N VAL A 220 1.40 4.01 -13.66
CA VAL A 220 0.53 4.97 -12.96
C VAL A 220 0.49 6.22 -13.81
N SER A 221 -0.68 6.76 -14.14
CA SER A 221 -0.78 7.99 -14.94
C SER A 221 -1.91 8.88 -14.49
N LEU A 222 -1.73 10.19 -14.60
CA LEU A 222 -2.86 11.12 -14.52
C LEU A 222 -3.70 11.03 -15.80
N ALA A 223 -5.00 11.22 -15.64
CA ALA A 223 -6.01 11.24 -16.69
C ALA A 223 -7.07 12.28 -16.36
N ASP A 224 -7.97 12.54 -17.31
CA ASP A 224 -9.10 13.47 -17.17
C ASP A 224 -8.66 14.84 -16.62
N ASP A 225 -7.66 15.45 -17.27
CA ASP A 225 -7.06 16.73 -16.88
C ASP A 225 -6.56 16.75 -15.41
N GLY A 226 -6.01 15.62 -14.97
CA GLY A 226 -5.49 15.43 -13.62
C GLY A 226 -6.54 15.06 -12.58
N LYS A 227 -7.80 14.85 -12.96
CA LYS A 227 -8.90 14.50 -12.04
C LYS A 227 -9.01 13.00 -11.74
N ALA A 228 -8.24 12.18 -12.45
CA ALA A 228 -8.17 10.74 -12.21
C ALA A 228 -6.72 10.23 -12.23
N ILE A 229 -6.43 9.20 -11.43
CA ILE A 229 -5.20 8.40 -11.52
C ILE A 229 -5.55 7.00 -12.03
N PHE A 230 -4.92 6.58 -13.11
CA PHE A 230 -5.05 5.23 -13.66
C PHE A 230 -3.88 4.36 -13.25
N ILE A 231 -4.17 3.22 -12.63
CA ILE A 231 -3.21 2.15 -12.33
C ILE A 231 -3.44 1.02 -13.32
N LYS A 232 -2.46 0.78 -14.19
CA LYS A 232 -2.51 -0.29 -15.20
C LYS A 232 -1.42 -1.34 -14.92
N ARG A 233 -1.64 -2.60 -15.31
CA ARG A 233 -0.67 -3.70 -15.15
C ARG A 233 -0.32 -4.37 -16.48
N GLY A 234 0.93 -4.79 -16.62
CA GLY A 234 1.44 -5.62 -17.71
C GLY A 234 2.37 -4.90 -18.70
N LYS A 235 2.99 -5.68 -19.61
CA LYS A 235 4.01 -5.17 -20.55
C LYS A 235 3.45 -4.66 -21.89
N LYS A 236 2.38 -5.28 -22.42
CA LYS A 236 1.77 -4.95 -23.71
C LYS A 236 0.25 -4.83 -23.53
N GLY A 237 -0.33 -3.72 -23.98
CA GLY A 237 -1.77 -3.46 -23.82
C GLY A 237 -2.21 -3.25 -22.35
N ARG A 238 -1.33 -2.63 -21.54
CA ARG A 238 -1.46 -2.36 -20.10
C ARG A 238 -2.93 -2.30 -19.64
N ARG A 239 -3.38 -3.35 -18.96
CA ARG A 239 -4.77 -3.50 -18.53
C ARG A 239 -5.02 -2.57 -17.35
N LEU A 240 -6.00 -1.68 -17.46
CA LEU A 240 -6.48 -0.88 -16.34
C LEU A 240 -6.94 -1.80 -15.20
N LEU A 241 -6.28 -1.67 -14.05
CA LEU A 241 -6.64 -2.36 -12.82
C LEU A 241 -7.59 -1.50 -12.00
N TYR A 242 -7.16 -0.26 -11.72
CA TYR A 242 -7.90 0.67 -10.89
C TYR A 242 -7.88 2.07 -11.47
N THR A 243 -9.00 2.77 -11.28
CA THR A 243 -9.13 4.22 -11.38
C THR A 243 -9.23 4.77 -9.97
N ILE A 244 -8.53 5.87 -9.70
CA ILE A 244 -8.63 6.64 -8.46
C ILE A 244 -9.19 8.01 -8.81
N GLU A 245 -10.28 8.39 -8.17
CA GLU A 245 -10.91 9.72 -8.27
C GLU A 245 -11.20 10.23 -6.87
N ARG A 246 -11.24 11.55 -6.68
CA ARG A 246 -11.55 12.14 -5.37
C ARG A 246 -12.36 13.41 -5.51
N ASP A 247 -13.16 13.71 -4.49
CA ASP A 247 -13.65 15.06 -4.19
C ASP A 247 -12.86 15.60 -2.97
N GLN A 248 -13.42 16.59 -2.26
CA GLN A 248 -12.80 17.16 -1.06
C GLN A 248 -12.80 16.20 0.14
N ASP A 249 -13.83 15.35 0.26
CA ASP A 249 -14.11 14.57 1.46
C ASP A 249 -13.96 13.07 1.23
N ARG A 250 -13.78 12.63 -0.01
CA ARG A 250 -13.81 11.22 -0.40
C ARG A 250 -12.83 10.91 -1.52
N MET A 251 -12.23 9.73 -1.44
CA MET A 251 -11.43 9.14 -2.50
C MET A 251 -11.99 7.75 -2.86
N PHE A 252 -12.26 7.54 -4.13
CA PHE A 252 -12.75 6.28 -4.69
C PHE A 252 -11.63 5.58 -5.43
N ILE A 253 -11.46 4.28 -5.20
CA ILE A 253 -10.47 3.42 -5.85
C ILE A 253 -11.22 2.21 -6.39
N TYR A 254 -11.34 2.06 -7.71
CA TYR A 254 -12.25 1.05 -8.27
C TYR A 254 -11.81 0.48 -9.62
N ASP A 255 -12.19 -0.76 -9.89
CA ASP A 255 -11.95 -1.42 -11.18
C ASP A 255 -13.01 -1.04 -12.23
N ARG A 256 -12.88 -1.57 -13.46
CA ARG A 256 -13.85 -1.34 -14.55
C ARG A 256 -15.29 -1.80 -14.25
N ARG A 257 -15.51 -2.57 -13.18
CA ARG A 257 -16.82 -3.04 -12.73
C ARG A 257 -17.27 -2.27 -11.47
N ASN A 258 -16.65 -1.13 -11.18
CA ASN A 258 -16.89 -0.31 -9.98
C ASN A 258 -16.68 -1.08 -8.67
N ARG A 259 -15.83 -2.10 -8.66
CA ARG A 259 -15.47 -2.82 -7.42
C ARG A 259 -14.20 -2.22 -6.84
N GLY A 260 -14.21 -1.93 -5.55
CA GLY A 260 -13.00 -1.45 -4.89
C GLY A 260 -13.25 -0.90 -3.48
N LYS A 261 -12.69 0.28 -3.21
CA LYS A 261 -12.70 0.91 -1.90
C LYS A 261 -13.12 2.38 -2.01
N MET A 262 -13.71 2.87 -0.94
CA MET A 262 -13.95 4.29 -0.70
C MET A 262 -13.19 4.68 0.56
N ILE A 263 -12.50 5.81 0.53
CA ILE A 263 -11.87 6.45 1.69
C ILE A 263 -12.66 7.73 1.94
N VAL A 264 -13.13 7.93 3.16
CA VAL A 264 -13.78 9.17 3.61
C VAL A 264 -12.81 9.89 4.52
N PHE A 265 -12.55 11.16 4.24
CA PHE A 265 -11.74 12.05 5.05
C PHE A 265 -12.63 12.69 6.14
N GLU A 266 -12.18 12.61 7.38
CA GLU A 266 -12.76 13.28 8.54
C GLU A 266 -11.72 14.27 9.09
N GLU A 267 -12.14 15.22 9.93
CA GLU A 267 -11.27 16.27 10.49
C GLU A 267 -9.96 15.72 11.08
N ASN A 268 -10.03 14.60 11.81
CA ASN A 268 -8.89 13.96 12.47
C ASN A 268 -8.73 12.48 12.07
N GLY A 269 -9.26 12.07 10.92
CA GLY A 269 -9.33 10.65 10.61
C GLY A 269 -9.62 10.32 9.16
N ILE A 270 -9.49 9.04 8.84
CA ILE A 270 -9.98 8.47 7.60
C ILE A 270 -10.74 7.18 7.87
N LEU A 271 -11.82 6.99 7.12
CA LEU A 271 -12.60 5.76 7.12
C LEU A 271 -12.41 5.04 5.80
N ALA A 272 -11.93 3.80 5.84
CA ALA A 272 -11.79 2.96 4.66
C ALA A 272 -12.95 1.97 4.57
N TYR A 273 -13.66 2.00 3.47
CA TYR A 273 -14.83 1.16 3.19
C TYR A 273 -14.60 0.24 2.00
N ARG A 274 -15.31 -0.89 2.01
CA ARG A 274 -15.60 -1.70 0.83
C ARG A 274 -17.11 -1.76 0.70
N ASN A 275 -17.67 -0.88 -0.12
CA ASN A 275 -19.11 -0.60 -0.19
C ASN A 275 -19.61 -0.10 1.17
N SER A 276 -20.60 -0.75 1.78
CA SER A 276 -21.09 -0.42 3.12
C SER A 276 -20.29 -1.07 4.26
N ASP A 277 -19.39 -2.04 4.00
CA ASP A 277 -18.61 -2.69 5.06
C ASP A 277 -17.38 -1.81 5.38
N GLN A 278 -17.35 -1.26 6.59
CA GLN A 278 -16.20 -0.49 7.06
C GLN A 278 -15.00 -1.43 7.31
N LEU A 279 -13.96 -1.30 6.49
CA LEU A 279 -12.76 -2.13 6.57
C LEU A 279 -11.86 -1.70 7.72
N ALA A 280 -11.62 -0.40 7.83
CA ALA A 280 -10.74 0.18 8.83
C ALA A 280 -11.11 1.65 9.11
N LYS A 281 -10.79 2.10 10.31
CA LYS A 281 -10.73 3.52 10.68
C LYS A 281 -9.31 3.84 11.13
N TYR A 282 -8.82 5.00 10.71
CA TYR A 282 -7.57 5.57 11.20
C TYR A 282 -7.86 6.95 11.80
N GLU A 283 -7.37 7.23 13.00
CA GLU A 283 -7.56 8.52 13.68
C GLU A 283 -6.20 9.05 14.14
N LEU A 284 -5.94 10.34 13.90
CA LEU A 284 -4.85 11.07 14.51
C LEU A 284 -5.29 11.54 15.90
N LYS A 285 -4.43 11.41 16.90
CA LYS A 285 -4.71 11.78 18.30
C LYS A 285 -4.00 13.03 18.76
#